data_AF-A0A628UWL0-F1
#
_entry.id   AF-A0A628UWL0-F1
#
_cell.length_a   1.000
_cell.length_b   1.000
_cell.length_c   1.000
_cell.angle_alpha   90.00
_cell.angle_beta   90.00
_cell.angle_gamma   90.00
#
_symmetry.space_group_name_H-M   'P 1'
#
loop_
_entity.id
_entity.type
_entity.pdbx_description
1 polymer ?
#
loop_
_entity_poly.entity_id
_entity_poly.type
_entity_poly.pdbx_seq_one_letter_code
_entity_poly.pdbx_strand_id
1 'polypeptide(L)'
;MMHLIKLEDIYSRLDPRRESVHINPMGKSNALSRFITLENGLAFERVWAKAKKDRYPTKQVYLDLLPIFNSAVSRVFAALDTAGVPFQGFDANAYKSTFIDELETDLQHFDFFGLRMHALQIELGPKFTIQEASIKRGCTYEKVMEDE
;
A
#
# COMPACT_ATOMS: atom_id res chain seq x y z
N MET A 1 -0.02 -12.68 2.57
CA MET A 1 1.35 -12.10 2.66
C MET A 1 1.21 -10.59 2.55
N MET A 2 2.04 -9.79 3.21
CA MET A 2 2.07 -8.33 3.00
C MET A 2 3.20 -7.99 2.04
N HIS A 3 3.08 -6.89 1.30
CA HIS A 3 4.16 -6.33 0.50
C HIS A 3 4.41 -4.86 0.86
N LEU A 4 5.25 -4.67 1.86
CA LEU A 4 5.51 -3.40 2.51
C LEU A 4 6.52 -2.53 1.74
N ILE A 5 6.12 -1.32 1.36
CA ILE A 5 7.02 -0.29 0.84
C ILE A 5 7.07 0.89 1.80
N LYS A 6 8.21 1.56 1.91
CA LYS A 6 8.27 2.82 2.66
C LYS A 6 7.41 3.87 1.97
N LEU A 7 6.66 4.64 2.75
CA LEU A 7 5.89 5.74 2.21
C LEU A 7 6.81 6.83 1.65
N GLU A 8 7.95 7.12 2.30
CA GLU A 8 8.95 8.10 1.80
C GLU A 8 9.48 7.75 0.40
N ASP A 9 9.58 6.46 0.10
CA ASP A 9 10.07 5.94 -1.17
C ASP A 9 9.08 6.22 -2.31
N ILE A 10 7.78 6.24 -2.00
CA ILE A 10 6.73 6.63 -2.94
C ILE A 10 6.86 8.11 -3.26
N TYR A 11 6.97 8.97 -2.24
CA TYR A 11 7.18 10.41 -2.44
C TYR A 11 8.46 10.69 -3.25
N SER A 12 9.56 10.04 -2.90
CA SER A 12 10.85 10.26 -3.55
C SER A 12 10.90 9.84 -5.01
N ARG A 13 10.00 8.93 -5.43
CA ARG A 13 9.93 8.44 -6.82
C ARG A 13 8.83 9.08 -7.63
N LEU A 14 7.73 9.50 -7.00
CA LEU A 14 6.50 9.90 -7.70
C LEU A 14 6.07 11.34 -7.44
N ASP A 15 6.52 12.01 -6.37
CA ASP A 15 6.14 13.39 -6.06
C ASP A 15 7.14 14.39 -6.68
N PRO A 16 6.76 15.15 -7.72
CA PRO A 16 7.66 16.13 -8.33
C PRO A 16 8.10 17.24 -7.38
N ARG A 17 7.34 17.51 -6.30
CA ARG A 17 7.66 18.54 -5.30
C ARG A 17 8.90 18.19 -4.47
N ARG A 18 9.33 16.92 -4.47
CA ARG A 18 10.47 16.45 -3.67
C ARG A 18 11.83 16.67 -4.32
N GLU A 19 11.87 17.06 -5.60
CA GLU A 19 13.11 17.29 -6.36
C GLU A 19 14.15 16.16 -6.20
N SER A 20 13.66 14.93 -6.04
CA SER A 20 14.47 13.76 -5.77
C SER A 20 15.24 13.33 -7.01
N VAL A 21 16.49 12.91 -6.83
CA VAL A 21 17.32 12.28 -7.88
C VAL A 21 16.73 10.97 -8.41
N HIS A 22 15.77 10.38 -7.67
CA HIS A 22 15.09 9.14 -8.02
C HIS A 22 13.71 9.35 -8.65
N ILE A 23 13.36 10.59 -9.00
CA ILE A 23 12.05 10.89 -9.60
C ILE A 23 11.88 10.14 -10.93
N ASN A 24 10.73 9.49 -11.10
CA ASN A 24 10.42 8.79 -12.34
C ASN A 24 10.30 9.81 -13.49
N PRO A 25 11.08 9.70 -14.57
CA PRO A 25 11.05 10.65 -15.68
C PRO A 25 9.81 10.54 -16.56
N MET A 26 8.99 9.48 -16.46
CA MET A 26 7.79 9.30 -17.29
C MET A 26 6.62 10.19 -16.85
N GLY A 27 5.97 10.83 -17.82
CA GLY A 27 4.70 11.55 -17.59
C GLY A 27 4.82 12.89 -16.86
N LYS A 28 5.96 13.59 -16.98
CA LYS A 28 6.26 14.85 -16.29
C LYS A 28 5.14 15.90 -16.35
N SER A 29 4.47 16.05 -17.50
CA SER A 29 3.44 17.08 -17.69
C SER A 29 2.27 16.96 -16.72
N ASN A 30 1.89 15.74 -16.34
CA ASN A 30 0.75 15.48 -15.43
C ASN A 30 1.19 14.83 -14.12
N ALA A 31 2.49 14.70 -13.85
CA ALA A 31 3.03 13.94 -12.73
C ALA A 31 2.49 14.43 -11.38
N LEU A 32 2.43 15.75 -11.17
CA LEU A 32 1.91 16.32 -9.92
C LEU A 32 0.43 16.01 -9.72
N SER A 33 -0.40 16.22 -10.75
CA SER A 33 -1.84 15.94 -10.69
C SER A 33 -2.14 14.47 -10.39
N ARG A 34 -1.37 13.56 -11.00
CA ARG A 34 -1.45 12.11 -10.74
C ARG A 34 -1.03 11.78 -9.32
N PHE A 35 0.05 12.40 -8.83
CA PHE A 35 0.51 12.20 -7.46
C PHE A 35 -0.53 12.67 -6.44
N ILE A 36 -1.13 13.86 -6.63
CA ILE A 36 -2.21 14.35 -5.76
C ILE A 36 -3.41 13.40 -5.75
N THR A 37 -3.79 12.88 -6.92
CA THR A 37 -4.88 11.89 -7.02
C THR A 37 -4.56 10.62 -6.24
N LEU A 38 -3.32 10.14 -6.32
CA LEU A 38 -2.84 8.98 -5.57
C LEU A 38 -2.79 9.26 -4.07
N GLU A 39 -2.27 10.42 -3.65
CA GLU A 39 -2.16 10.86 -2.26
C GLU A 39 -3.53 10.89 -1.57
N ASN A 40 -4.54 11.43 -2.27
CA ASN A 40 -5.92 11.48 -1.79
C ASN A 40 -6.60 10.09 -1.84
N GLY A 41 -6.43 9.37 -2.95
CA GLY A 41 -7.06 8.06 -3.16
C GLY A 41 -6.57 6.98 -2.20
N LEU A 42 -5.35 7.12 -1.68
CA LEU A 42 -4.73 6.22 -0.69
C LEU A 42 -4.69 6.83 0.72
N ALA A 43 -5.38 7.95 0.95
CA ALA A 43 -5.51 8.60 2.24
C ALA A 43 -4.19 8.81 2.99
N PHE A 44 -3.13 9.22 2.28
CA PHE A 44 -1.78 9.39 2.86
C PHE A 44 -1.76 10.39 4.02
N GLU A 45 -2.61 11.42 3.98
CA GLU A 45 -2.75 12.38 5.08
C GLU A 45 -3.10 11.67 6.41
N ARG A 46 -4.06 10.73 6.37
CA ARG A 46 -4.48 9.97 7.55
C ARG A 46 -3.37 9.05 8.05
N VAL A 47 -2.61 8.44 7.14
CA VAL A 47 -1.43 7.63 7.47
C VAL A 47 -0.39 8.48 8.22
N TRP A 48 -0.08 9.67 7.70
CA TRP A 48 0.88 10.58 8.34
C TRP A 48 0.39 11.14 9.66
N ALA A 49 -0.90 11.48 9.77
CA ALA A 49 -1.51 11.94 11.01
C ALA A 49 -1.37 10.89 12.12
N LYS A 50 -1.63 9.61 11.81
CA LYS A 50 -1.43 8.52 12.77
C LYS A 50 0.03 8.33 13.13
N ALA A 51 0.93 8.29 12.13
CA ALA A 51 2.36 8.13 12.37
C ALA A 51 2.93 9.24 13.27
N LYS A 52 2.51 10.49 13.04
CA LYS A 52 2.91 11.64 13.86
C LYS A 52 2.34 11.54 15.28
N LYS A 53 1.06 11.17 15.42
CA LYS A 53 0.40 10.96 16.73
C LYS A 53 1.15 9.91 17.56
N ASP A 54 1.54 8.82 16.91
CA ASP A 54 2.23 7.68 17.53
C ASP A 54 3.77 7.87 17.63
N ARG A 55 4.29 8.99 17.13
CA ARG A 55 5.72 9.35 17.14
C ARG A 55 6.61 8.38 16.34
N TYR A 56 6.10 7.77 15.28
CA TYR A 56 6.92 7.01 14.35
C TYR A 56 7.78 7.94 13.49
N PRO A 57 9.09 7.65 13.31
CA PRO A 57 9.92 8.38 12.37
C PRO A 57 9.39 8.27 10.94
N THR A 58 9.51 9.35 10.16
CA THR A 58 9.03 9.39 8.75
C THR A 58 9.60 8.26 7.89
N LYS A 59 10.85 7.85 8.14
CA LYS A 59 11.54 6.79 7.41
C LYS A 59 11.10 5.36 7.77
N GLN A 60 10.20 5.23 8.74
CA GLN A 60 9.72 3.97 9.31
C GLN A 60 8.20 3.80 9.15
N VAL A 61 7.58 4.55 8.23
CA VAL A 61 6.18 4.37 7.84
C VAL A 61 6.12 3.57 6.56
N TYR A 62 5.38 2.46 6.59
CA TYR A 62 5.27 1.51 5.49
C TYR A 62 3.81 1.34 5.07
N LEU A 63 3.59 1.10 3.79
CA LEU A 63 2.29 0.74 3.22
C LEU A 63 2.35 -0.68 2.66
N ASP A 64 1.31 -1.46 2.89
CA ASP A 64 1.10 -2.72 2.16
C ASP A 64 0.56 -2.41 0.77
N LEU A 65 1.33 -2.79 -0.25
CA LEU A 65 0.98 -2.57 -1.65
C LEU A 65 -0.04 -3.56 -2.19
N LEU A 66 -0.24 -4.72 -1.55
CA LEU A 66 -1.11 -5.76 -2.11
C LEU A 66 -2.58 -5.33 -2.22
N PRO A 67 -3.20 -4.69 -1.20
CA PRO A 67 -4.56 -4.15 -1.34
C PRO A 67 -4.65 -3.11 -2.46
N ILE A 68 -3.64 -2.25 -2.60
CA ILE A 68 -3.60 -1.21 -3.64
C ILE A 68 -3.54 -1.85 -5.04
N PHE A 69 -2.67 -2.85 -5.21
CA PHE A 69 -2.55 -3.61 -6.44
C PHE A 69 -3.86 -4.33 -6.78
N ASN A 70 -4.44 -5.06 -5.82
CA ASN A 70 -5.70 -5.78 -6.02
C ASN A 70 -6.84 -4.84 -6.42
N SER A 71 -6.96 -3.69 -5.77
CA SER A 71 -7.93 -2.66 -6.12
C SER A 71 -7.74 -2.15 -7.56
N ALA A 72 -6.49 -1.88 -7.97
CA ALA A 72 -6.19 -1.42 -9.32
C ALA A 72 -6.53 -2.49 -10.39
N VAL A 73 -6.17 -3.75 -10.15
CA VAL A 73 -6.47 -4.86 -11.06
C VAL A 73 -7.98 -5.06 -11.17
N SER A 74 -8.69 -5.07 -10.05
CA SER A 74 -10.15 -5.23 -9.99
C SER A 74 -10.87 -4.16 -10.82
N ARG A 75 -10.46 -2.89 -10.69
CA ARG A 75 -11.01 -1.78 -11.48
C ARG A 75 -10.77 -1.93 -12.98
N VAL A 76 -9.58 -2.38 -13.38
CA VAL A 76 -9.26 -2.61 -14.80
C VAL A 76 -10.08 -3.78 -15.34
N PHE A 77 -10.18 -4.87 -14.59
CA PHE A 77 -10.94 -6.05 -14.98
C PHE A 77 -12.43 -5.73 -15.13
N ALA A 78 -13.02 -5.02 -14.17
CA ALA A 78 -14.41 -4.57 -14.25
C ALA A 78 -14.65 -3.64 -15.45
N ALA A 79 -13.71 -2.74 -15.75
CA ALA A 79 -13.81 -1.84 -16.90
C ALA A 79 -13.73 -2.60 -18.23
N LEU A 80 -12.83 -3.60 -18.34
CA LEU A 80 -12.71 -4.46 -19.52
C LEU A 80 -13.97 -5.30 -19.73
N ASP A 81 -14.53 -5.86 -18.65
CA ASP A 81 -15.76 -6.65 -18.72
C ASP A 81 -16.96 -5.80 -19.14
N THR A 82 -17.08 -4.59 -18.57
CA THR A 82 -18.11 -3.61 -18.96
C THR A 82 -17.98 -3.21 -20.43
N ALA A 83 -16.76 -3.16 -20.96
CA ALA A 83 -16.48 -2.88 -22.37
C ALA A 83 -16.70 -4.10 -23.29
N GLY A 84 -17.10 -5.26 -22.75
CA GLY A 84 -17.33 -6.49 -23.52
C GLY A 84 -16.06 -7.16 -24.02
N VAL A 85 -14.90 -6.85 -23.43
CA VAL A 85 -13.63 -7.47 -23.81
C VAL A 85 -13.60 -8.93 -23.34
N PRO A 86 -13.41 -9.91 -24.23
CA PRO A 86 -13.41 -11.31 -23.84
C PRO A 86 -12.14 -11.68 -23.08
N PHE A 87 -12.31 -12.27 -21.89
CA PHE A 87 -11.22 -12.88 -21.13
C PHE A 87 -10.93 -14.28 -21.70
N GLN A 88 -9.71 -14.53 -22.16
CA GLN A 88 -9.32 -15.78 -22.82
C GLN A 88 -8.19 -16.49 -22.05
N GLY A 89 -8.21 -17.83 -22.06
CA GLY A 89 -7.21 -18.67 -21.40
C GLY A 89 -7.83 -19.70 -20.47
N PHE A 90 -7.01 -20.65 -20.01
CA PHE A 90 -7.45 -21.75 -19.16
C PHE A 90 -8.10 -21.27 -17.85
N ASP A 91 -7.48 -20.30 -17.18
CA ASP A 91 -7.93 -19.77 -15.87
C ASP A 91 -8.67 -18.43 -15.99
N ALA A 92 -9.05 -18.00 -17.20
CA ALA A 92 -9.60 -16.67 -17.43
C ALA A 92 -10.85 -16.37 -16.58
N ASN A 93 -11.76 -17.35 -16.45
CA ASN A 93 -12.96 -17.21 -15.64
C ASN A 93 -12.64 -17.13 -14.14
N ALA A 94 -11.63 -17.86 -13.66
CA ALA A 94 -11.22 -17.83 -12.26
C ALA A 94 -10.63 -16.46 -11.89
N TYR A 95 -9.78 -15.89 -12.74
CA TYR A 95 -9.28 -14.52 -12.51
C TYR A 95 -10.39 -13.49 -12.60
N LYS A 96 -11.32 -13.66 -13.55
CA LYS A 96 -12.47 -12.77 -13.68
C LYS A 96 -13.31 -12.78 -12.40
N SER A 97 -13.74 -13.95 -11.92
CA SER A 97 -14.54 -14.04 -10.69
C SER A 97 -13.81 -13.46 -9.49
N THR A 98 -12.53 -13.79 -9.32
CA THR A 98 -11.77 -13.31 -8.17
C THR A 98 -11.63 -11.78 -8.16
N PHE A 99 -11.32 -11.14 -9.28
CA PHE A 99 -11.09 -9.68 -9.31
C PHE A 99 -12.35 -8.83 -9.56
N ILE A 100 -13.47 -9.42 -9.96
CA ILE A 100 -14.71 -8.67 -10.20
C ILE A 100 -15.74 -8.95 -9.12
N ASP A 101 -15.92 -10.22 -8.75
CA ASP A 101 -17.05 -10.66 -7.92
C ASP A 101 -16.65 -10.88 -6.46
N GLU A 102 -15.41 -11.32 -6.20
CA GLU A 102 -14.97 -11.74 -4.84
C GLU A 102 -14.16 -10.65 -4.12
N LEU A 103 -13.21 -10.02 -4.81
CA LEU A 103 -12.30 -9.05 -4.20
C LEU A 103 -12.90 -7.64 -4.19
N GLU A 104 -13.42 -7.24 -3.04
CA GLU A 104 -13.69 -5.83 -2.74
C GLU A 104 -12.57 -5.26 -1.87
N THR A 105 -11.96 -4.15 -2.28
CA THR A 105 -10.88 -3.50 -1.52
C THR A 105 -11.21 -2.05 -1.23
N ASP A 106 -11.37 -1.74 0.05
CA ASP A 106 -11.50 -0.37 0.56
C ASP A 106 -10.11 0.22 0.85
N LEU A 107 -9.76 1.30 0.14
CA LEU A 107 -8.50 2.04 0.34
C LEU A 107 -8.66 3.27 1.24
N GLN A 108 -9.89 3.56 1.67
CA GLN A 108 -10.23 4.65 2.57
C GLN A 108 -10.40 4.17 4.01
N HIS A 109 -10.74 2.91 4.26
CA HIS A 109 -10.75 2.33 5.60
C HIS A 109 -9.68 1.25 5.73
N PHE A 110 -8.67 1.49 6.56
CA PHE A 110 -7.51 0.62 6.73
C PHE A 110 -7.02 0.63 8.18
N ASP A 111 -6.42 -0.49 8.56
CA ASP A 111 -5.85 -0.70 9.89
C ASP A 111 -4.37 -0.31 9.95
N PHE A 112 -3.92 0.01 11.15
CA PHE A 112 -2.50 0.25 11.45
C PHE A 112 -1.92 -0.91 12.23
N PHE A 113 -0.79 -1.43 11.75
CA PHE A 113 -0.04 -2.50 12.40
C PHE A 113 1.37 -2.04 12.76
N GLY A 114 1.78 -2.29 14.00
CA GLY A 114 3.17 -2.11 14.41
C GLY A 114 4.02 -3.25 13.85
N LEU A 115 5.13 -2.91 13.20
CA LEU A 115 6.12 -3.88 12.72
C LEU A 115 7.24 -3.99 13.76
N ARG A 116 7.64 -5.22 14.11
CA ARG A 116 8.76 -5.46 15.03
C ARG A 116 9.88 -6.17 14.28
N MET A 117 11.01 -5.49 14.13
CA MET A 117 12.21 -6.10 13.57
C MET A 117 12.97 -6.87 14.67
N HIS A 118 13.37 -8.10 14.36
CA HIS A 118 14.27 -8.89 15.20
C HIS A 118 15.73 -8.41 15.03
N ALA A 119 16.56 -8.59 16.07
CA ALA A 119 17.98 -8.22 16.04
C ALA A 119 18.74 -8.86 14.86
N LEU A 120 18.45 -10.13 14.55
CA LEU A 120 18.98 -10.83 13.37
C LEU A 120 18.59 -10.17 12.04
N GLN A 121 17.41 -9.55 11.94
CA GLN A 121 16.98 -8.83 10.72
C GLN A 121 17.70 -7.48 10.57
N ILE A 122 18.17 -6.91 11.68
CA ILE A 122 19.05 -5.74 11.68
C ILE A 122 20.45 -6.14 11.19
N GLU A 123 20.96 -7.29 11.65
CA GLU A 123 22.30 -7.80 11.31
C GLU A 123 22.40 -8.35 9.88
N LEU A 124 21.41 -9.09 9.41
CA LEU A 124 21.40 -9.72 8.08
C LEU A 124 21.11 -8.73 6.94
N GLY A 125 20.79 -7.48 7.29
CA GLY A 125 20.58 -6.40 6.35
C GLY A 125 19.26 -6.48 5.57
N PRO A 126 18.95 -5.44 4.78
CA PRO A 126 17.63 -5.22 4.19
C PRO A 126 17.19 -6.26 3.16
N LYS A 127 17.96 -7.32 2.90
CA LYS A 127 17.57 -8.45 2.03
C LYS A 127 16.69 -9.48 2.75
N PHE A 128 16.79 -9.62 4.07
CA PHE A 128 15.88 -10.42 4.93
C PHE A 128 14.79 -9.52 5.50
N THR A 129 14.10 -8.92 4.53
CA THR A 129 13.40 -7.63 4.54
C THR A 129 12.33 -7.46 5.61
N ILE A 130 11.91 -6.21 5.81
CA ILE A 130 10.67 -5.80 6.50
C ILE A 130 9.45 -6.71 6.18
N GLN A 131 9.44 -7.38 5.01
CA GLN A 131 8.42 -8.36 4.62
C GLN A 131 8.38 -9.57 5.56
N GLU A 132 9.53 -10.04 6.05
CA GLU A 132 9.65 -11.15 7.00
C GLU A 132 9.41 -10.68 8.45
N ALA A 133 9.68 -9.41 8.75
CA ALA A 133 9.35 -8.77 10.04
C ALA A 133 7.84 -8.56 10.23
N SER A 134 7.05 -8.76 9.17
CA SER A 134 5.61 -8.62 9.14
C SER A 134 4.88 -9.83 9.78
N ILE A 135 5.33 -10.23 10.98
CA ILE A 135 4.55 -11.16 11.79
C ILE A 135 3.29 -10.39 12.21
N LYS A 136 2.14 -10.72 11.63
CA LYS A 136 0.81 -10.21 12.06
C LYS A 136 0.60 -10.57 13.53
N ARG A 137 1.09 -9.76 14.46
CA ARG A 137 0.57 -9.70 15.81
C ARG A 137 -0.41 -8.54 15.79
N GLY A 138 -1.69 -8.85 16.01
CA GLY A 138 -2.76 -7.87 16.09
C GLY A 138 -2.36 -6.67 16.94
N CYS A 139 -2.94 -5.52 16.61
CA CYS A 139 -2.68 -4.21 17.20
C CYS A 139 -2.30 -4.28 18.69
N THR A 140 -1.02 -4.22 19.04
CA THR A 140 -0.57 -4.28 20.45
C THR A 140 -0.71 -2.96 21.20
N TYR A 141 -1.57 -2.04 20.75
CA TYR A 141 -1.85 -0.78 21.45
C TYR A 141 -3.33 -0.45 21.60
N GLU A 142 -4.19 -1.46 21.56
CA GLU A 142 -5.45 -1.41 22.32
C GLU A 142 -5.44 -2.61 23.27
N LYS A 143 -4.76 -2.43 24.41
CA LYS A 143 -5.41 -2.90 25.63
C LYS A 143 -6.72 -2.13 25.66
N VAL A 144 -7.79 -2.83 25.33
CA VAL A 144 -9.11 -2.53 25.87
C VAL A 144 -8.88 -2.28 27.37
N MET A 145 -8.78 -1.01 27.73
CA MET A 145 -9.16 -0.58 29.08
C MET A 145 -10.67 -0.78 29.06
N GLU A 146 -11.09 -2.01 29.35
CA GLU A 146 -12.37 -2.27 29.98
C GLU A 146 -12.25 -1.56 31.32
N ASP A 147 -12.58 -0.28 31.32
CA ASP A 147 -12.95 0.42 32.54
C ASP A 147 -14.39 -0.02 32.86
N GLU A 148 -14.55 -0.50 34.09
CA GLU A 148 -15.73 -1.04 34.76
C GLU A 148 -17.02 -0.21 34.59
#